data_AF-A0A6A3H9A0-F1
#
_entry.id   AF-A0A6A3H9A0-F1
#
_cell.length_a   1.000
_cell.length_b   1.000
_cell.length_c   1.000
_cell.angle_alpha   90.00
_cell.angle_beta   90.00
_cell.angle_gamma   90.00
#
_symmetry.space_group_name_H-M   'P 1'
#
loop_
_entity.id
_entity.type
_entity.pdbx_description
1 polymer ?
#
loop_
_entity_poly.entity_id
_entity_poly.type
_entity_poly.pdbx_seq_one_letter_code
_entity_poly.pdbx_strand_id
1 'polypeptide(L)'
;MKLACAIVGEGSTFIVEIDANKFVADLKKAIKAENGEITCDPREMELYLAKKGEAWLTENEVRGVSDTNSLKRLDAAREEFDAIGLSEEGVRHEVDKHQVAAGNGPVNVLVVVPAEGGDREGKKVDSGPAFKKARHGAHHYFATAATVLMGRIHDCNCDAIFDVETVVELPFPSLVVPPSSFQVVEGSFEYQARLDLKCLYEKVVAFWFGARRVTVKVAGTIGYGKSHMLAVLVLLLLKNPPKNRFGSVPFVCYIPDCKKLLKDESAVLSILQQHILLNYPDFTEPLDTIEDIRAVMGDEMVILVADQWSSIDECQMTIDRLESCLGCLDSRHLHLCQDPWNVHECQGVA
;
A
#
# COMPACT_ATOMS: atom_id res chain seq x y z
N MET A 1 12.02 28.88 -19.01
CA MET A 1 11.76 28.56 -17.60
C MET A 1 12.44 27.25 -17.18
N LYS A 2 12.58 27.03 -15.87
CA LYS A 2 13.14 25.80 -15.28
C LYS A 2 12.04 25.08 -14.53
N LEU A 3 11.82 23.81 -14.82
CA LEU A 3 10.82 22.97 -14.15
C LEU A 3 11.52 21.89 -13.35
N ALA A 4 11.14 21.71 -12.09
CA ALA A 4 11.51 20.54 -11.31
C ALA A 4 10.58 19.37 -11.67
N CYS A 5 11.16 18.31 -12.20
CA CYS A 5 10.48 17.10 -12.61
C CYS A 5 10.89 15.94 -11.71
N ALA A 6 9.98 14.99 -11.51
CA ALA A 6 10.29 13.76 -10.78
C ALA A 6 9.57 12.57 -11.39
N ILE A 7 10.24 11.41 -11.42
CA ILE A 7 9.63 10.16 -11.87
C ILE A 7 8.88 9.53 -10.68
N VAL A 8 7.62 9.18 -10.92
CA VAL A 8 6.77 8.52 -9.91
C VAL A 8 7.40 7.19 -9.52
N GLY A 9 7.63 6.99 -8.21
CA GLY A 9 8.23 5.77 -7.66
C GLY A 9 9.77 5.76 -7.57
N GLU A 10 10.47 6.72 -8.19
CA GLU A 10 11.93 6.83 -8.12
C GLU A 10 12.38 7.91 -7.13
N GLY A 11 11.55 8.97 -6.97
CA GLY A 11 11.74 9.99 -5.94
C GLY A 11 12.96 10.90 -6.13
N SER A 12 13.68 10.75 -7.24
CA SER A 12 14.75 11.65 -7.70
C SER A 12 14.14 12.81 -8.49
N THR A 13 14.58 14.03 -8.16
CA THR A 13 14.18 15.26 -8.86
C THR A 13 15.27 15.70 -9.84
N PHE A 14 14.87 16.22 -10.99
CA PHE A 14 15.77 16.77 -11.99
C PHE A 14 15.16 18.03 -12.61
N ILE A 15 16.03 18.92 -13.09
CA ILE A 15 15.61 20.22 -13.64
C ILE A 15 15.57 20.15 -15.16
N VAL A 16 14.41 20.48 -15.74
CA VAL A 16 14.24 20.58 -17.20
C VAL A 16 14.14 22.05 -17.60
N GLU A 17 15.00 22.47 -18.52
CA GLU A 17 14.95 23.80 -19.14
C GLU A 17 14.09 23.78 -20.40
N ILE A 18 13.05 24.63 -20.45
CA ILE A 18 12.15 24.74 -21.60
C ILE A 18 11.63 26.18 -21.78
N ASP A 19 11.38 26.59 -23.03
CA ASP A 19 10.76 27.88 -23.35
C ASP A 19 9.27 27.88 -22.93
N ALA A 20 8.81 28.97 -22.31
CA ALA A 20 7.44 29.10 -21.79
C ALA A 20 6.36 29.06 -22.89
N ASN A 21 6.71 29.40 -24.13
CA ASN A 21 5.78 29.41 -25.27
C ASN A 21 5.67 28.04 -25.98
N LYS A 22 6.09 26.95 -25.32
CA LYS A 22 6.08 25.59 -25.88
C LYS A 22 4.88 24.80 -25.36
N PHE A 23 4.62 23.66 -26.00
CA PHE A 23 3.49 22.80 -25.67
C PHE A 23 3.91 21.58 -24.83
N VAL A 24 2.94 20.89 -24.24
CA VAL A 24 3.15 19.64 -23.48
C VAL A 24 3.96 18.59 -24.26
N ALA A 25 3.79 18.49 -25.58
CA ALA A 25 4.57 17.57 -26.42
C ALA A 25 6.07 17.90 -26.45
N ASP A 26 6.44 19.18 -26.37
CA ASP A 26 7.83 19.62 -26.31
C ASP A 26 8.41 19.37 -24.91
N LEU A 27 7.60 19.52 -23.85
CA LEU A 27 7.98 19.16 -22.48
C LEU A 27 8.32 17.68 -22.35
N LYS A 28 7.49 16.79 -22.89
CA LYS A 28 7.76 15.33 -22.91
C LYS A 28 9.10 15.00 -23.58
N LYS A 29 9.45 15.71 -24.67
CA LYS A 29 10.75 15.53 -25.34
C LYS A 29 11.91 16.06 -24.52
N ALA A 30 11.74 17.23 -23.89
CA ALA A 30 12.77 17.82 -23.04
C ALA A 30 13.06 16.95 -21.81
N ILE A 31 12.03 16.39 -21.17
CA ILE A 31 12.16 15.43 -20.06
C ILE A 31 12.99 14.21 -20.47
N LYS A 32 12.70 13.61 -21.63
CA LYS A 32 13.47 12.46 -22.14
C LYS A 32 14.93 12.81 -22.45
N ALA A 33 15.18 14.01 -22.96
CA ALA A 33 16.53 14.43 -23.31
C ALA A 33 17.39 14.68 -22.06
N GLU A 34 16.77 15.15 -20.97
CA GLU A 34 17.45 15.48 -19.72
C GLU A 34 17.72 14.24 -18.86
N ASN A 35 16.76 13.30 -18.78
CA ASN A 35 16.91 12.08 -17.99
C ASN A 35 17.05 10.84 -18.90
N GLY A 36 18.29 10.32 -18.99
CA GLY A 36 18.66 9.16 -19.80
C GLY A 36 18.12 7.81 -19.30
N GLU A 37 17.53 7.74 -18.11
CA GLU A 37 16.88 6.54 -17.57
C GLU A 37 15.50 6.31 -18.19
N ILE A 38 14.91 7.35 -18.82
CA ILE A 38 13.61 7.25 -19.47
C ILE A 38 13.76 6.72 -20.91
N THR A 39 13.51 5.43 -21.10
CA THR A 39 13.67 4.77 -22.41
C THR A 39 12.43 4.84 -23.30
N CYS A 40 11.22 4.92 -22.73
CA CYS A 40 9.94 4.92 -23.46
C CYS A 40 9.79 6.09 -24.43
N ASP A 41 8.89 6.00 -25.41
CA ASP A 41 8.62 7.15 -26.30
C ASP A 41 8.01 8.32 -25.50
N PRO A 42 8.40 9.59 -25.75
CA PRO A 42 7.77 10.75 -25.10
C PRO A 42 6.24 10.75 -25.17
N ARG A 43 5.65 10.19 -26.22
CA ARG A 43 4.19 10.08 -26.39
C ARG A 43 3.55 9.16 -25.37
N GLU A 44 4.28 8.15 -24.92
CA GLU A 44 3.83 7.14 -23.98
C GLU A 44 3.89 7.66 -22.53
N MET A 45 4.75 8.64 -22.25
CA MET A 45 4.81 9.29 -20.93
C MET A 45 3.47 9.93 -20.55
N GLU A 46 3.07 9.80 -19.30
CA GLU A 46 1.98 10.58 -18.71
C GLU A 46 2.57 11.63 -17.77
N LEU A 47 2.13 12.88 -17.92
CA LEU A 47 2.60 13.98 -17.09
C LEU A 47 1.46 14.47 -16.20
N TYR A 48 1.80 14.82 -14.96
CA TYR A 48 0.86 15.33 -13.98
C TYR A 48 1.41 16.59 -13.34
N LEU A 49 0.52 17.54 -13.06
CA LEU A 49 0.86 18.73 -12.28
C LEU A 49 1.08 18.30 -10.82
N ALA A 50 2.27 18.55 -10.29
CA ALA A 50 2.65 18.18 -8.94
C ALA A 50 2.12 19.20 -7.92
N LYS A 51 0.81 19.48 -7.96
CA LYS A 51 0.16 20.53 -7.18
C LYS A 51 -1.05 19.98 -6.44
N LYS A 52 -1.17 20.27 -5.14
CA LYS A 52 -2.35 19.98 -4.31
C LYS A 52 -3.00 21.30 -3.93
N GLY A 53 -4.15 21.62 -4.53
CA GLY A 53 -4.76 22.95 -4.40
C GLY A 53 -3.85 24.02 -5.00
N GLU A 54 -3.45 25.01 -4.19
CA GLU A 54 -2.56 26.10 -4.63
C GLU A 54 -1.06 25.86 -4.34
N ALA A 55 -0.70 24.75 -3.67
CA ALA A 55 0.69 24.47 -3.27
C ALA A 55 1.34 23.37 -4.13
N TRP A 56 2.61 23.58 -4.49
CA TRP A 56 3.47 22.55 -5.11
C TRP A 56 3.81 21.46 -4.11
N LEU A 57 3.93 20.23 -4.60
CA LEU A 57 4.50 19.12 -3.83
C LEU A 57 6.00 19.36 -3.64
N THR A 58 6.53 18.92 -2.51
CA THR A 58 7.96 18.93 -2.23
C THR A 58 8.65 17.65 -2.68
N GLU A 59 9.98 17.67 -2.83
CA GLU A 59 10.75 16.46 -3.19
C GLU A 59 10.52 15.30 -2.21
N ASN A 60 10.42 15.62 -0.91
CA ASN A 60 10.11 14.65 0.15
C ASN A 60 8.69 14.06 0.02
N GLU A 61 7.69 14.86 -0.36
CA GLU A 61 6.34 14.36 -0.58
C GLU A 61 6.27 13.47 -1.82
N VAL A 62 7.03 13.80 -2.87
CA VAL A 62 7.07 13.04 -4.12
C VAL A 62 7.72 11.67 -3.96
N ARG A 63 8.69 11.52 -3.05
CA ARG A 63 9.26 10.22 -2.69
C ARG A 63 8.22 9.21 -2.17
N GLY A 64 7.08 9.68 -1.68
CA GLY A 64 5.96 8.84 -1.22
C GLY A 64 4.77 8.77 -2.19
N VAL A 65 4.83 9.40 -3.37
CA VAL A 65 3.73 9.38 -4.34
C VAL A 65 3.80 8.10 -5.18
N SER A 66 2.86 7.19 -4.92
CA SER A 66 2.64 5.97 -5.73
C SER A 66 1.37 6.03 -6.58
N ASP A 67 0.60 7.12 -6.47
CA ASP A 67 -0.68 7.31 -7.18
C ASP A 67 -0.84 8.78 -7.61
N THR A 68 -1.16 9.02 -8.88
CA THR A 68 -1.38 10.35 -9.48
C THR A 68 -2.86 10.72 -9.60
N ASN A 69 -3.78 9.88 -9.11
CA ASN A 69 -5.24 10.02 -9.26
C ASN A 69 -5.84 11.32 -8.69
N SER A 70 -5.18 11.98 -7.73
CA SER A 70 -5.62 13.28 -7.19
C SER A 70 -4.98 14.48 -7.88
N LEU A 71 -4.16 14.26 -8.91
CA LEU A 71 -3.38 15.28 -9.59
C LEU A 71 -3.95 15.54 -10.98
N LYS A 72 -3.83 16.79 -11.44
CA LYS A 72 -4.27 17.15 -12.78
C LYS A 72 -3.31 16.54 -13.81
N ARG A 73 -3.83 15.62 -14.62
CA ARG A 73 -3.12 15.05 -15.77
C ARG A 73 -3.02 16.07 -16.90
N LEU A 74 -1.89 16.07 -17.60
CA LEU A 74 -1.60 16.96 -18.71
C LEU A 74 -1.85 16.21 -20.04
N ASP A 75 -3.11 16.26 -20.48
CA ASP A 75 -3.66 15.29 -21.45
C ASP A 75 -3.48 15.72 -22.90
N ALA A 76 -3.60 17.01 -23.19
CA ALA A 76 -3.58 17.51 -24.56
C ALA A 76 -2.19 17.98 -24.97
N ALA A 77 -1.62 17.29 -25.96
CA ALA A 77 -0.29 17.56 -26.53
C ALA A 77 -0.09 19.00 -27.06
N ARG A 78 -1.17 19.76 -27.30
CA ARG A 78 -1.19 21.13 -27.81
C ARG A 78 -1.63 22.18 -26.78
N GLU A 79 -1.73 21.82 -25.50
CA GLU A 79 -1.98 22.80 -24.45
C GLU A 79 -0.71 23.61 -24.15
N GLU A 80 -0.89 24.92 -24.01
CA GLU A 80 0.14 25.87 -23.60
C GLU A 80 0.31 25.83 -22.08
N PHE A 81 1.52 26.09 -21.59
CA PHE A 81 1.86 25.96 -20.18
C PHE A 81 1.02 26.86 -19.26
N ASP A 82 0.70 28.08 -19.69
CA ASP A 82 -0.15 28.99 -18.91
C ASP A 82 -1.57 28.43 -18.72
N ALA A 83 -2.14 27.78 -19.73
CA ALA A 83 -3.49 27.20 -19.67
C ALA A 83 -3.57 25.98 -18.72
N ILE A 84 -2.43 25.33 -18.45
CA ILE A 84 -2.36 24.15 -17.58
C ILE A 84 -1.78 24.44 -16.19
N GLY A 85 -1.48 25.70 -15.89
CA GLY A 85 -0.97 26.12 -14.58
C GLY A 85 0.54 25.96 -14.40
N LEU A 86 1.30 25.92 -15.50
CA LEU A 86 2.77 25.91 -15.54
C LEU A 86 3.32 27.25 -16.06
N SER A 87 2.78 28.39 -15.60
CA SER A 87 3.28 29.70 -16.02
C SER A 87 4.64 30.00 -15.40
N GLU A 88 5.48 30.76 -16.11
CA GLU A 88 6.80 31.16 -15.60
C GLU A 88 6.69 31.95 -14.29
N GLU A 89 5.64 32.74 -14.11
CA GLU A 89 5.34 33.46 -12.87
C GLU A 89 4.94 32.52 -11.72
N GLY A 90 4.12 31.50 -12.00
CA GLY A 90 3.66 30.52 -11.00
C GLY A 90 4.74 29.52 -10.55
N VAL A 91 5.72 29.24 -11.41
CA VAL A 91 6.88 28.39 -11.11
C VAL A 91 7.97 29.16 -10.35
N ARG A 92 8.08 30.48 -10.56
CA ARG A 92 9.09 31.33 -9.91
C ARG A 92 8.79 31.69 -8.45
N HIS A 93 7.62 31.37 -7.91
CA HIS A 93 7.28 31.68 -6.52
C HIS A 93 8.18 30.92 -5.52
N GLU A 94 9.16 31.67 -5.01
CA GLU A 94 9.98 31.54 -3.80
C GLU A 94 10.51 30.14 -3.45
N VAL A 95 11.52 29.73 -4.20
CA VAL A 95 12.45 28.69 -3.75
C VAL A 95 13.47 29.33 -2.80
N ASP A 96 13.20 29.29 -1.49
CA ASP A 96 14.22 29.56 -0.49
C ASP A 96 15.34 28.53 -0.64
N LYS A 97 16.56 29.00 -0.97
CA LYS A 97 17.74 28.14 -1.19
C LYS A 97 18.04 27.25 0.02
N HIS A 98 17.63 27.66 1.22
CA HIS A 98 17.77 26.87 2.43
C HIS A 98 16.80 25.68 2.51
N GLN A 99 15.60 25.78 1.90
CA GLN A 99 14.63 24.68 1.86
C GLN A 99 14.95 23.63 0.79
N VAL A 100 15.57 24.04 -0.33
CA VAL A 100 16.06 23.10 -1.37
C VAL A 100 17.13 22.16 -0.82
N ALA A 101 18.08 22.69 -0.04
CA ALA A 101 19.14 21.88 0.56
C ALA A 101 18.60 20.85 1.58
N ALA A 102 17.39 21.06 2.10
CA ALA A 102 16.70 20.16 3.02
C ALA A 102 15.73 19.17 2.32
N GLY A 103 15.68 19.14 0.98
CA GLY A 103 14.76 18.28 0.22
C GLY A 103 13.31 18.77 0.18
N ASN A 104 13.06 20.02 0.58
CA ASN A 104 11.74 20.65 0.56
C ASN A 104 11.54 21.57 -0.67
N GLY A 105 12.37 21.40 -1.71
CA GLY A 105 12.20 22.12 -2.97
C GLY A 105 10.89 21.74 -3.65
N PRO A 106 10.20 22.68 -4.33
CA PRO A 106 8.97 22.37 -5.03
C PRO A 106 9.24 21.54 -6.29
N VAL A 107 8.44 20.50 -6.50
CA VAL A 107 8.33 19.72 -7.73
C VAL A 107 7.15 20.27 -8.52
N ASN A 108 7.35 20.52 -9.81
CA ASN A 108 6.33 21.10 -10.69
C ASN A 108 5.61 20.03 -11.52
N VAL A 109 6.34 19.00 -11.96
CA VAL A 109 5.83 17.97 -12.88
C VAL A 109 6.18 16.57 -12.38
N LEU A 110 5.17 15.70 -12.31
CA LEU A 110 5.35 14.27 -12.09
C LEU A 110 5.27 13.53 -13.41
N VAL A 111 6.24 12.64 -13.63
CA VAL A 111 6.42 11.86 -14.84
C VAL A 111 6.09 10.41 -14.53
N VAL A 112 5.09 9.87 -15.23
CA VAL A 112 4.76 8.45 -15.23
C VAL A 112 5.24 7.87 -16.56
N VAL A 113 6.12 6.89 -16.48
CA VAL A 113 6.67 6.18 -17.63
C VAL A 113 5.93 4.84 -17.73
N PRO A 114 5.23 4.54 -18.84
CA PRO A 114 4.56 3.25 -18.97
C PRO A 114 5.57 2.13 -19.04
N ALA A 115 5.26 1.05 -18.35
CA ALA A 115 6.02 -0.19 -18.46
C ALA A 115 5.90 -0.70 -19.91
N GLU A 116 7.03 -0.83 -20.61
CA GLU A 116 7.05 -1.21 -22.02
C GLU A 116 6.27 -2.52 -22.25
N GLY A 117 5.16 -2.40 -22.98
CA GLY A 117 4.33 -3.50 -23.43
C GLY A 117 4.31 -3.53 -24.95
N GLY A 118 4.84 -4.62 -25.53
CA GLY A 118 4.61 -4.97 -26.93
C GLY A 118 4.16 -6.41 -27.01
N ASP A 119 2.90 -6.64 -27.36
CA ASP A 119 2.32 -7.87 -27.91
C ASP A 119 0.96 -7.46 -28.53
N ARG A 120 0.50 -7.80 -29.74
CA ARG A 120 0.83 -8.80 -30.78
C ARG A 120 0.12 -8.37 -32.10
N GLU A 121 0.55 -8.79 -33.29
CA GLU A 121 0.10 -10.07 -33.87
C GLU A 121 1.08 -10.69 -34.91
N GLY A 122 1.49 -11.95 -34.65
CA GLY A 122 1.56 -13.00 -35.69
C GLY A 122 2.90 -13.45 -36.31
N LYS A 123 3.82 -14.09 -35.56
CA LYS A 123 4.52 -15.34 -35.99
C LYS A 123 5.45 -15.92 -34.90
N LYS A 124 5.36 -17.25 -34.69
CA LYS A 124 6.19 -18.09 -33.80
C LYS A 124 7.70 -17.87 -33.98
N VAL A 125 8.47 -17.63 -32.91
CA VAL A 125 9.82 -18.19 -32.64
C VAL A 125 10.11 -18.15 -31.13
N ASP A 126 10.87 -19.13 -30.65
CA ASP A 126 11.22 -19.51 -29.28
C ASP A 126 11.59 -18.38 -28.28
N SER A 127 11.23 -18.66 -27.02
CA SER A 127 11.38 -17.86 -25.81
C SER A 127 12.83 -17.59 -25.38
N GLY A 128 13.16 -16.30 -25.19
CA GLY A 128 14.42 -15.81 -24.60
C GLY A 128 14.26 -15.12 -23.22
N PRO A 129 15.35 -14.81 -22.49
CA PRO A 129 15.39 -14.76 -21.02
C PRO A 129 14.99 -13.42 -20.36
N ALA A 130 14.74 -12.35 -21.13
CA ALA A 130 14.69 -10.97 -20.61
C ALA A 130 13.37 -10.61 -19.87
N PHE A 131 12.24 -11.21 -20.26
CA PHE A 131 10.92 -10.93 -19.68
C PHE A 131 10.77 -11.32 -18.19
N LYS A 132 11.63 -12.18 -17.65
CA LYS A 132 11.58 -12.57 -16.24
C LYS A 132 12.14 -11.48 -15.31
N LYS A 133 13.03 -10.58 -15.78
CA LYS A 133 13.81 -9.69 -14.89
C LYS A 133 13.05 -8.50 -14.29
N ALA A 134 12.06 -7.92 -14.98
CA ALA A 134 11.36 -6.71 -14.51
C ALA A 134 10.36 -7.00 -13.37
N ARG A 135 9.64 -8.13 -13.43
CA ARG A 135 8.70 -8.55 -12.37
C ARG A 135 9.42 -9.01 -11.10
N HIS A 136 10.63 -9.54 -11.25
CA HIS A 136 11.53 -9.77 -10.12
C HIS A 136 11.87 -8.46 -9.38
N GLY A 137 11.85 -7.29 -10.03
CA GLY A 137 12.21 -6.00 -9.41
C GLY A 137 11.16 -5.47 -8.41
N ALA A 138 9.88 -5.43 -8.78
CA ALA A 138 8.81 -5.00 -7.86
C ALA A 138 8.61 -6.02 -6.72
N HIS A 139 8.67 -7.30 -7.06
CA HIS A 139 8.68 -8.38 -6.08
C HIS A 139 9.86 -8.26 -5.11
N HIS A 140 11.07 -7.94 -5.61
CA HIS A 140 12.26 -7.71 -4.80
C HIS A 140 12.15 -6.44 -3.92
N TYR A 141 11.51 -5.37 -4.40
CA TYR A 141 11.24 -4.18 -3.59
C TYR A 141 10.32 -4.50 -2.41
N PHE A 142 9.17 -5.14 -2.66
CA PHE A 142 8.26 -5.53 -1.58
C PHE A 142 8.87 -6.57 -0.65
N ALA A 143 9.69 -7.49 -1.15
CA ALA A 143 10.44 -8.43 -0.32
C ALA A 143 11.45 -7.73 0.60
N THR A 144 12.15 -6.70 0.08
CA THR A 144 13.06 -5.88 0.89
C THR A 144 12.28 -5.10 1.97
N ALA A 145 11.17 -4.47 1.60
CA ALA A 145 10.32 -3.74 2.53
C ALA A 145 9.71 -4.66 3.60
N ALA A 146 9.27 -5.86 3.22
CA ALA A 146 8.79 -6.90 4.14
C ALA A 146 9.87 -7.30 5.14
N THR A 147 11.09 -7.55 4.66
CA THR A 147 12.23 -7.91 5.52
C THR A 147 12.55 -6.81 6.53
N VAL A 148 12.58 -5.55 6.09
CA VAL A 148 12.80 -4.40 6.97
C VAL A 148 11.69 -4.27 8.02
N LEU A 149 10.42 -4.39 7.60
CA LEU A 149 9.28 -4.30 8.51
C LEU A 149 9.30 -5.44 9.54
N MET A 150 9.53 -6.68 9.11
CA MET A 150 9.62 -7.83 10.02
C MET A 150 10.78 -7.68 11.01
N GLY A 151 11.92 -7.15 10.58
CA GLY A 151 13.03 -6.79 11.49
C GLY A 151 12.57 -5.82 12.58
N ARG A 152 11.89 -4.72 12.20
CA ARG A 152 11.32 -3.76 13.17
C ARG A 152 10.29 -4.40 14.11
N ILE A 153 9.44 -5.29 13.60
CA ILE A 153 8.44 -6.00 14.42
C ILE A 153 9.13 -6.95 15.42
N HIS A 154 10.21 -7.62 15.02
CA HIS A 154 10.97 -8.48 15.94
C HIS A 154 11.74 -7.68 16.99
N ASP A 155 12.25 -6.50 16.63
CA ASP A 155 13.03 -5.65 17.54
C ASP A 155 12.17 -4.77 18.47
N CYS A 156 10.89 -4.54 18.16
CA CYS A 156 10.05 -3.66 18.97
C CYS A 156 9.79 -4.22 20.38
N ASN A 157 9.82 -3.36 21.40
CA ASN A 157 9.50 -3.76 22.77
C ASN A 157 7.96 -3.80 22.96
N CYS A 158 7.42 -5.01 23.11
CA CYS A 158 5.99 -5.22 23.28
C CYS A 158 5.53 -5.30 24.75
N ASP A 159 6.44 -5.24 25.73
CA ASP A 159 6.10 -5.46 27.14
C ASP A 159 5.11 -4.39 27.67
N ALA A 160 5.26 -3.15 27.19
CA ALA A 160 4.44 -2.02 27.60
C ALA A 160 3.09 -1.91 26.85
N ILE A 161 2.83 -2.75 25.85
CA ILE A 161 1.60 -2.70 25.03
C ILE A 161 0.33 -2.98 25.86
N PHE A 162 0.48 -3.66 26.99
CA PHE A 162 -0.62 -3.98 27.91
C PHE A 162 -0.70 -3.08 29.14
N ASP A 163 0.27 -2.17 29.31
CA ASP A 163 0.31 -1.22 30.43
C ASP A 163 -0.45 0.06 30.08
N VAL A 164 -1.71 0.16 30.50
CA VAL A 164 -2.68 1.19 30.10
C VAL A 164 -2.24 2.64 30.29
N GLU A 165 -1.25 2.90 31.15
CA GLU A 165 -0.72 4.24 31.39
C GLU A 165 0.33 4.65 30.36
N THR A 166 0.77 3.72 29.51
CA THR A 166 1.86 3.92 28.56
C THR A 166 1.37 4.21 27.14
N VAL A 167 1.96 5.25 26.53
CA VAL A 167 1.96 5.44 25.08
C VAL A 167 3.21 4.75 24.53
N VAL A 168 3.03 3.87 23.57
CA VAL A 168 4.12 3.15 22.91
C VAL A 168 4.14 3.50 21.42
N GLU A 169 5.34 3.68 20.89
CA GLU A 169 5.56 3.82 19.45
C GLU A 169 5.82 2.43 18.85
N LEU A 170 5.05 2.07 17.83
CA LEU A 170 5.07 0.72 17.24
C LEU A 170 5.15 0.80 15.71
N PRO A 171 5.86 -0.14 15.05
CA PRO A 171 5.85 -0.23 13.59
C PRO A 171 4.43 -0.53 13.07
N PHE A 172 4.02 0.12 11.99
CA PHE A 172 2.76 -0.17 11.34
C PHE A 172 2.82 -1.54 10.64
N PRO A 173 1.94 -2.51 10.97
CA PRO A 173 2.13 -3.91 10.60
C PRO A 173 1.52 -4.24 9.22
N SER A 174 1.75 -3.39 8.23
CA SER A 174 1.37 -3.64 6.84
C SER A 174 2.26 -2.86 5.88
N LEU A 175 2.51 -3.44 4.71
CA LEU A 175 3.13 -2.71 3.58
C LEU A 175 2.10 -1.87 2.81
N VAL A 176 0.80 -2.09 3.06
CA VAL A 176 -0.27 -1.31 2.46
C VAL A 176 -0.24 0.09 3.06
N VAL A 177 -0.42 1.11 2.21
CA VAL A 177 -0.44 2.52 2.64
C VAL A 177 -1.37 2.70 3.85
N PRO A 178 -0.87 3.18 4.99
CA PRO A 178 -1.66 3.31 6.20
C PRO A 178 -2.76 4.37 6.03
N PRO A 179 -3.95 4.17 6.63
CA PRO A 179 -4.93 5.23 6.75
C PRO A 179 -4.38 6.42 7.53
N SER A 180 -4.76 7.65 7.15
CA SER A 180 -4.28 8.88 7.81
C SER A 180 -4.63 8.93 9.30
N SER A 181 -5.65 8.19 9.74
CA SER A 181 -6.04 8.06 11.15
C SER A 181 -4.96 7.47 12.04
N PHE A 182 -3.98 6.76 11.48
CA PHE A 182 -2.84 6.21 12.23
C PHE A 182 -1.68 7.19 12.41
N GLN A 183 -1.65 8.31 11.65
CA GLN A 183 -0.60 9.33 11.73
C GLN A 183 0.82 8.72 11.67
N VAL A 184 1.04 7.81 10.74
CA VAL A 184 2.30 7.05 10.65
C VAL A 184 3.46 7.99 10.29
N VAL A 185 4.49 8.01 11.12
CA VAL A 185 5.74 8.76 10.91
C VAL A 185 6.88 7.75 10.87
N GLU A 186 7.69 7.81 9.81
CA GLU A 186 8.81 6.86 9.60
C GLU A 186 8.41 5.37 9.73
N GLY A 187 7.17 5.04 9.35
CA GLY A 187 6.63 3.68 9.44
C GLY A 187 6.20 3.24 10.85
N SER A 188 6.21 4.14 11.84
CA SER A 188 5.71 3.91 13.19
C SER A 188 4.42 4.70 13.45
N PHE A 189 3.60 4.23 14.39
CA PHE A 189 2.44 4.94 14.92
C PHE A 189 2.41 4.89 16.46
N GLU A 190 1.77 5.87 17.07
CA GLU A 190 1.54 5.88 18.51
C GLU A 190 0.34 5.02 18.89
N TYR A 191 0.51 4.22 19.94
CA TYR A 191 -0.56 3.42 20.53
C TYR A 191 -0.65 3.66 22.03
N GLN A 192 -1.82 4.05 22.50
CA GLN A 192 -2.12 4.03 23.94
C GLN A 192 -2.62 2.64 24.32
N ALA A 193 -1.89 1.97 25.21
CA ALA A 193 -2.19 0.64 25.71
C ALA A 193 -3.62 0.51 26.26
N ARG A 194 -4.19 -0.70 26.10
CA ARG A 194 -5.58 -1.04 26.49
C ARG A 194 -5.64 -2.45 27.07
N LEU A 195 -6.37 -2.62 28.19
CA LEU A 195 -6.67 -3.96 28.73
C LEU A 195 -7.47 -4.82 27.74
N ASP A 196 -8.35 -4.19 26.96
CA ASP A 196 -9.17 -4.87 25.95
C ASP A 196 -8.33 -5.60 24.89
N LEU A 197 -7.16 -5.05 24.55
CA LEU A 197 -6.23 -5.69 23.62
C LEU A 197 -5.75 -7.04 24.14
N LYS A 198 -5.46 -7.15 25.45
CA LYS A 198 -5.03 -8.41 26.06
C LYS A 198 -6.12 -9.47 25.98
N CYS A 199 -7.36 -9.08 26.29
CA CYS A 199 -8.53 -9.97 26.21
C CYS A 199 -8.79 -10.43 24.76
N LEU A 200 -8.67 -9.52 23.79
CA LEU A 200 -8.77 -9.86 22.37
C LEU A 200 -7.63 -10.79 21.94
N TYR A 201 -6.41 -10.45 22.35
CA TYR A 201 -5.19 -11.26 22.47
C TYR A 201 -5.46 -12.75 22.64
N GLU A 202 -5.79 -13.05 23.89
CA GLU A 202 -5.95 -14.39 24.43
C GLU A 202 -7.11 -15.14 23.73
N LYS A 203 -8.20 -14.45 23.39
CA LYS A 203 -9.33 -15.05 22.66
C LYS A 203 -8.94 -15.50 21.25
N VAL A 204 -8.25 -14.64 20.50
CA VAL A 204 -7.78 -14.97 19.14
C VAL A 204 -6.85 -16.18 19.16
N VAL A 205 -5.88 -16.20 20.09
CA VAL A 205 -4.97 -17.33 20.29
C VAL A 205 -5.72 -18.61 20.66
N ALA A 206 -6.71 -18.54 21.56
CA ALA A 206 -7.52 -19.69 21.95
C ALA A 206 -8.35 -20.24 20.78
N PHE A 207 -8.99 -19.36 19.99
CA PHE A 207 -9.73 -19.77 18.79
C PHE A 207 -8.82 -20.43 17.76
N TRP A 208 -7.64 -19.84 17.52
CA TRP A 208 -6.62 -20.40 16.65
C TRP A 208 -6.17 -21.79 17.12
N PHE A 209 -5.91 -21.96 18.42
CA PHE A 209 -5.54 -23.25 19.00
C PHE A 209 -6.57 -24.35 18.70
N GLY A 210 -7.86 -23.99 18.80
CA GLY A 210 -8.98 -24.89 18.51
C GLY A 210 -9.11 -25.29 17.03
N ALA A 211 -8.44 -24.59 16.11
CA ALA A 211 -8.50 -24.78 14.66
C ALA A 211 -9.95 -24.77 14.11
N ARG A 212 -10.79 -23.87 14.65
CA ARG A 212 -12.19 -23.69 14.22
C ARG A 212 -12.35 -22.38 13.45
N ARG A 213 -13.22 -22.39 12.42
CA ARG A 213 -13.68 -21.15 11.77
C ARG A 213 -14.47 -20.33 12.80
N VAL A 214 -14.09 -19.08 13.02
CA VAL A 214 -14.77 -18.16 13.95
C VAL A 214 -14.78 -16.78 13.33
N THR A 215 -15.83 -16.00 13.59
CA THR A 215 -15.84 -14.57 13.27
C THR A 215 -15.95 -13.79 14.56
N VAL A 216 -15.05 -12.84 14.80
CA VAL A 216 -15.13 -11.93 15.95
C VAL A 216 -15.35 -10.52 15.44
N LYS A 217 -16.38 -9.87 15.97
CA LYS A 217 -16.69 -8.49 15.66
C LYS A 217 -16.19 -7.59 16.78
N VAL A 218 -15.31 -6.64 16.45
CA VAL A 218 -14.84 -5.63 17.42
C VAL A 218 -15.71 -4.39 17.27
N ALA A 219 -16.65 -4.24 18.20
CA ALA A 219 -17.58 -3.10 18.25
C ALA A 219 -17.14 -2.07 19.29
N GLY A 220 -17.48 -0.80 19.07
CA GLY A 220 -17.21 0.28 20.02
C GLY A 220 -17.40 1.66 19.40
N THR A 221 -17.38 2.71 20.22
CA THR A 221 -17.60 4.08 19.78
C THR A 221 -16.53 4.55 18.78
N ILE A 222 -16.91 5.47 17.89
CA ILE A 222 -15.98 6.09 16.93
C ILE A 222 -14.88 6.82 17.72
N GLY A 223 -13.63 6.71 17.27
CA GLY A 223 -12.48 7.33 17.92
C GLY A 223 -11.90 6.58 19.13
N TYR A 224 -12.50 5.46 19.57
CA TYR A 224 -12.04 4.72 20.75
C TYR A 224 -10.76 3.88 20.55
N GLY A 225 -10.10 4.00 19.39
CA GLY A 225 -8.84 3.29 19.09
C GLY A 225 -8.97 1.86 18.61
N LYS A 226 -10.15 1.44 18.09
CA LYS A 226 -10.37 0.08 17.56
C LYS A 226 -9.39 -0.30 16.44
N SER A 227 -9.24 0.58 15.44
CA SER A 227 -8.27 0.42 14.35
C SER A 227 -6.84 0.23 14.85
N HIS A 228 -6.45 1.00 15.88
CA HIS A 228 -5.13 0.89 16.49
C HIS A 228 -4.99 -0.44 17.24
N MET A 229 -6.02 -0.86 17.98
CA MET A 229 -6.05 -2.16 18.65
C MET A 229 -5.94 -3.32 17.67
N LEU A 230 -6.61 -3.26 16.51
CA LEU A 230 -6.50 -4.25 15.45
C LEU A 230 -5.11 -4.27 14.80
N ALA A 231 -4.51 -3.11 14.54
CA ALA A 231 -3.12 -3.05 14.07
C ALA A 231 -2.17 -3.68 15.10
N VAL A 232 -2.26 -3.30 16.37
CA VAL A 232 -1.39 -3.87 17.40
C VAL A 232 -1.62 -5.38 17.59
N LEU A 233 -2.85 -5.85 17.45
CA LEU A 233 -3.15 -7.29 17.41
C LEU A 233 -2.39 -7.98 16.28
N VAL A 234 -2.40 -7.43 15.06
CA VAL A 234 -1.67 -7.98 13.91
C VAL A 234 -0.17 -7.99 14.18
N LEU A 235 0.37 -6.91 14.74
CA LEU A 235 1.78 -6.84 15.14
C LEU A 235 2.15 -7.97 16.11
N LEU A 236 1.32 -8.21 17.13
CA LEU A 236 1.53 -9.30 18.10
C LEU A 236 1.46 -10.68 17.45
N LEU A 237 0.55 -10.88 16.49
CA LEU A 237 0.41 -12.14 15.75
C LEU A 237 1.60 -12.40 14.82
N LEU A 238 2.12 -11.37 14.15
CA LEU A 238 3.31 -11.47 13.30
C LEU A 238 4.59 -11.70 14.13
N LYS A 239 4.73 -10.98 15.25
CA LYS A 239 5.89 -11.11 16.14
C LYS A 239 5.93 -12.47 16.85
N ASN A 240 4.78 -12.92 17.35
CA ASN A 240 4.62 -14.12 18.16
C ASN A 240 3.51 -15.01 17.59
N PRO A 241 3.75 -15.65 16.42
CA PRO A 241 2.73 -16.44 15.76
C PRO A 241 2.30 -17.62 16.64
N PRO A 242 1.02 -17.70 17.04
CA PRO A 242 0.54 -18.78 17.88
C PRO A 242 0.51 -20.09 17.08
N LYS A 243 0.86 -21.19 17.74
CA LYS A 243 0.71 -22.53 17.15
C LYS A 243 -0.68 -23.06 17.45
N ASN A 244 -1.32 -23.66 16.45
CA ASN A 244 -2.55 -24.40 16.67
C ASN A 244 -2.27 -25.79 17.29
N ARG A 245 -3.33 -26.57 17.58
CA ARG A 245 -3.20 -27.95 18.09
C ARG A 245 -2.40 -28.91 17.21
N PHE A 246 -2.17 -28.57 15.94
CA PHE A 246 -1.38 -29.34 14.97
C PHE A 246 0.05 -28.81 14.80
N GLY A 247 0.40 -27.73 15.49
CA GLY A 247 1.71 -27.08 15.40
C GLY A 247 1.86 -26.06 14.27
N SER A 248 0.82 -25.83 13.46
CA SER A 248 0.84 -24.85 12.37
C SER A 248 0.66 -23.42 12.91
N VAL A 249 1.31 -22.47 12.25
CA VAL A 249 1.18 -21.03 12.50
C VAL A 249 0.22 -20.39 11.51
N PRO A 250 -0.43 -19.26 11.84
CA PRO A 250 -1.36 -18.61 10.93
C PRO A 250 -0.66 -17.82 9.85
N PHE A 251 -1.25 -17.84 8.65
CA PHE A 251 -1.09 -16.74 7.71
C PHE A 251 -1.86 -15.54 8.23
N VAL A 252 -1.17 -14.43 8.53
CA VAL A 252 -1.80 -13.21 9.05
C VAL A 252 -2.02 -12.23 7.91
N CYS A 253 -3.28 -11.94 7.60
CA CYS A 253 -3.68 -10.97 6.58
C CYS A 253 -4.32 -9.75 7.24
N TYR A 254 -3.76 -8.55 7.04
CA TYR A 254 -4.30 -7.32 7.62
C TYR A 254 -4.73 -6.31 6.55
N ILE A 255 -6.02 -5.97 6.54
CA ILE A 255 -6.58 -4.98 5.63
C ILE A 255 -6.96 -3.75 6.47
N PRO A 256 -6.11 -2.70 6.50
CA PRO A 256 -6.35 -1.53 7.37
C PRO A 256 -7.48 -0.63 6.89
N ASP A 257 -7.92 -0.78 5.64
CA ASP A 257 -9.05 -0.07 5.07
C ASP A 257 -9.69 -0.94 3.98
N CYS A 258 -10.79 -1.61 4.32
CA CYS A 258 -11.51 -2.47 3.39
C CYS A 258 -12.11 -1.70 2.19
N LYS A 259 -12.30 -0.38 2.28
CA LYS A 259 -12.78 0.41 1.14
C LYS A 259 -11.86 0.30 -0.07
N LYS A 260 -10.57 0.03 0.14
CA LYS A 260 -9.60 -0.19 -0.95
C LYS A 260 -9.96 -1.39 -1.82
N LEU A 261 -10.65 -2.38 -1.29
CA LEU A 261 -11.07 -3.58 -2.02
C LEU A 261 -12.17 -3.29 -3.06
N LEU A 262 -12.86 -2.14 -2.96
CA LEU A 262 -13.92 -1.73 -3.89
C LEU A 262 -13.40 -1.11 -5.19
N LYS A 263 -12.09 -0.80 -5.29
CA LYS A 263 -11.54 -0.10 -6.46
C LYS A 263 -11.61 -0.95 -7.72
N ASP A 264 -10.88 -2.07 -7.72
CA ASP A 264 -10.82 -3.04 -8.81
C ASP A 264 -10.18 -4.36 -8.33
N GLU A 265 -10.07 -5.32 -9.25
CA GLU A 265 -9.47 -6.64 -8.99
C GLU A 265 -7.97 -6.59 -8.63
N SER A 266 -7.25 -5.58 -9.11
CA SER A 266 -5.83 -5.39 -8.82
C SER A 266 -5.58 -5.01 -7.35
N ALA A 267 -6.57 -4.39 -6.69
CA ALA A 267 -6.47 -4.06 -5.28
C ALA A 267 -6.37 -5.31 -4.38
N VAL A 268 -7.18 -6.33 -4.65
CA VAL A 268 -7.13 -7.61 -3.92
C VAL A 268 -5.78 -8.29 -4.14
N LEU A 269 -5.36 -8.37 -5.40
CA LEU A 269 -4.07 -8.95 -5.79
C LEU A 269 -2.91 -8.25 -5.06
N SER A 270 -2.85 -6.92 -5.13
CA SER A 270 -1.77 -6.12 -4.51
C SER A 270 -1.70 -6.29 -3.00
N ILE A 271 -2.86 -6.30 -2.32
CA ILE A 271 -2.93 -6.49 -0.87
C ILE A 271 -2.42 -7.90 -0.51
N LEU A 272 -2.87 -8.94 -1.20
CA LEU A 272 -2.49 -10.32 -0.88
C LEU A 272 -1.02 -10.62 -1.20
N GLN A 273 -0.49 -10.11 -2.31
CA GLN A 273 0.95 -10.17 -2.63
C GLN A 273 1.81 -9.66 -1.47
N GLN A 274 1.48 -8.48 -0.94
CA GLN A 274 2.21 -7.86 0.15
C GLN A 274 2.13 -8.69 1.43
N HIS A 275 0.99 -9.31 1.73
CA HIS A 275 0.85 -10.18 2.90
C HIS A 275 1.55 -11.52 2.74
N ILE A 276 1.61 -12.09 1.53
CA ILE A 276 2.44 -13.27 1.27
C ILE A 276 3.91 -12.96 1.54
N LEU A 277 4.42 -11.82 1.07
CA LEU A 277 5.79 -11.42 1.35
C LEU A 277 6.06 -11.11 2.83
N LEU A 278 5.08 -10.62 3.57
CA LEU A 278 5.22 -10.42 5.02
C LEU A 278 5.26 -11.72 5.81
N ASN A 279 4.43 -12.70 5.44
CA ASN A 279 4.39 -14.00 6.13
C ASN A 279 5.51 -14.93 5.67
N TYR A 280 5.99 -14.77 4.43
CA TYR A 280 7.06 -15.53 3.82
C TYR A 280 8.09 -14.59 3.15
N PRO A 281 9.00 -13.97 3.93
CA PRO A 281 10.00 -13.04 3.38
C PRO A 281 10.93 -13.66 2.33
N ASP A 282 11.15 -14.98 2.42
CA ASP A 282 11.96 -15.75 1.47
C ASP A 282 11.17 -16.23 0.25
N PHE A 283 9.90 -15.84 0.09
CA PHE A 283 9.13 -16.17 -1.10
C PHE A 283 9.78 -15.51 -2.32
N THR A 284 9.96 -16.27 -3.41
CA THR A 284 10.66 -15.79 -4.63
C THR A 284 9.85 -15.95 -5.91
N GLU A 285 8.72 -16.66 -5.84
CA GLU A 285 7.92 -16.93 -7.03
C GLU A 285 7.12 -15.68 -7.43
N PRO A 286 6.92 -15.42 -8.73
CA PRO A 286 6.10 -14.30 -9.16
C PRO A 286 4.63 -14.54 -8.81
N LEU A 287 3.98 -13.52 -8.25
CA LEU A 287 2.54 -13.52 -7.93
C LEU A 287 1.83 -12.53 -8.84
N ASP A 288 1.61 -12.86 -10.11
CA ASP A 288 1.11 -11.87 -11.07
C ASP A 288 -0.42 -11.90 -11.23
N THR A 289 -1.05 -12.97 -10.77
CA THR A 289 -2.48 -13.25 -10.97
C THR A 289 -3.16 -13.71 -9.68
N ILE A 290 -4.48 -13.67 -9.66
CA ILE A 290 -5.29 -14.22 -8.57
C ILE A 290 -5.10 -15.74 -8.47
N GLU A 291 -4.89 -16.42 -9.60
CA GLU A 291 -4.61 -17.86 -9.64
C GLU A 291 -3.29 -18.19 -8.93
N ASP A 292 -2.26 -17.36 -9.08
CA ASP A 292 -0.98 -17.53 -8.35
C ASP A 292 -1.20 -17.37 -6.83
N ILE A 293 -1.97 -16.35 -6.43
CA ILE A 293 -2.33 -16.14 -5.02
C ILE A 293 -3.10 -17.35 -4.47
N ARG A 294 -4.11 -17.84 -5.19
CA ARG A 294 -4.90 -19.01 -4.77
C ARG A 294 -4.04 -20.26 -4.63
N ALA A 295 -3.05 -20.45 -5.51
CA ALA A 295 -2.15 -21.59 -5.44
C ALA A 295 -1.30 -21.58 -4.16
N VAL A 296 -0.83 -20.41 -3.73
CA VAL A 296 -0.10 -20.25 -2.47
C VAL A 296 -1.04 -20.40 -1.26
N MET A 297 -2.21 -19.79 -1.31
CA MET A 297 -3.14 -19.73 -0.18
C MET A 297 -3.98 -21.01 0.02
N GLY A 298 -4.04 -21.92 -0.95
CA GLY A 298 -4.99 -23.03 -0.98
C GLY A 298 -4.93 -23.97 0.23
N ASP A 299 -3.75 -24.14 0.85
CA ASP A 299 -3.55 -24.98 2.03
C ASP A 299 -3.35 -24.17 3.33
N GLU A 300 -3.37 -22.84 3.23
CA GLU A 300 -3.05 -21.95 4.32
C GLU A 300 -4.24 -21.70 5.25
N MET A 301 -3.92 -21.63 6.54
CA MET A 301 -4.89 -21.32 7.58
C MET A 301 -4.75 -19.84 7.92
N VAL A 302 -5.81 -19.06 7.72
CA VAL A 302 -5.73 -17.60 7.73
C VAL A 302 -6.35 -17.00 8.99
N ILE A 303 -5.66 -16.01 9.57
CA ILE A 303 -6.25 -15.00 10.43
C ILE A 303 -6.38 -13.72 9.60
N LEU A 304 -7.61 -13.40 9.20
CA LEU A 304 -7.94 -12.18 8.49
C LEU A 304 -8.36 -11.11 9.50
N VAL A 305 -7.58 -10.03 9.57
CA VAL A 305 -7.91 -8.84 10.35
C VAL A 305 -8.32 -7.74 9.38
N ALA A 306 -9.58 -7.34 9.43
CA ALA A 306 -10.16 -6.43 8.46
C ALA A 306 -10.77 -5.21 9.16
N ASP A 307 -10.13 -4.06 8.98
CA ASP A 307 -10.61 -2.78 9.50
C ASP A 307 -11.52 -2.09 8.47
N GLN A 308 -12.50 -1.35 8.98
CA GLN A 308 -13.55 -0.71 8.19
C GLN A 308 -14.35 -1.71 7.33
N TRP A 309 -14.59 -2.92 7.83
CA TRP A 309 -15.33 -3.98 7.14
C TRP A 309 -16.72 -3.53 6.67
N SER A 310 -17.38 -2.65 7.42
CA SER A 310 -18.64 -2.02 7.04
C SER A 310 -18.61 -1.20 5.75
N SER A 311 -17.43 -1.00 5.15
CA SER A 311 -17.31 -0.40 3.83
C SER A 311 -17.67 -1.39 2.72
N ILE A 312 -17.63 -2.70 3.01
CA ILE A 312 -17.78 -3.76 2.02
C ILE A 312 -18.80 -4.83 2.44
N ASP A 313 -19.41 -4.72 3.61
CA ASP A 313 -20.34 -5.70 4.18
C ASP A 313 -21.58 -5.97 3.31
N GLU A 314 -22.04 -4.96 2.57
CA GLU A 314 -23.11 -5.09 1.56
C GLU A 314 -22.60 -5.50 0.16
N CYS A 315 -21.28 -5.60 -0.04
CA CYS A 315 -20.66 -5.89 -1.34
C CYS A 315 -20.22 -7.36 -1.46
N GLN A 316 -21.21 -8.26 -1.63
CA GLN A 316 -20.97 -9.71 -1.67
C GLN A 316 -19.92 -10.12 -2.72
N MET A 317 -19.91 -9.49 -3.90
CA MET A 317 -18.92 -9.81 -4.95
C MET A 317 -17.47 -9.57 -4.49
N THR A 318 -17.23 -8.50 -3.72
CA THR A 318 -15.90 -8.18 -3.19
C THR A 318 -15.50 -9.17 -2.09
N ILE A 319 -16.45 -9.52 -1.22
CA ILE A 319 -16.25 -10.52 -0.16
C ILE A 319 -15.94 -11.88 -0.78
N ASP A 320 -16.75 -12.36 -1.74
CA ASP A 320 -16.57 -13.64 -2.43
C ASP A 320 -15.20 -13.70 -3.11
N ARG A 321 -14.77 -12.60 -3.73
CA ARG A 321 -13.45 -12.52 -4.37
C ARG A 321 -12.32 -12.65 -3.35
N LEU A 322 -12.38 -11.91 -2.24
CA LEU A 322 -11.39 -11.99 -1.16
C LEU A 322 -11.36 -13.40 -0.56
N GLU A 323 -12.52 -13.95 -0.21
CA GLU A 323 -12.65 -15.29 0.34
C GLU A 323 -12.16 -16.38 -0.61
N SER A 324 -12.44 -16.23 -1.92
CA SER A 324 -11.94 -17.13 -2.95
C SER A 324 -10.42 -17.13 -3.05
N CYS A 325 -9.76 -15.99 -2.86
CA CYS A 325 -8.31 -15.90 -2.87
C CYS A 325 -7.67 -16.52 -1.62
N LEU A 326 -8.29 -16.32 -0.46
CA LEU A 326 -7.79 -16.81 0.83
C LEU A 326 -8.08 -18.31 1.09
N GLY A 327 -8.73 -19.00 0.14
CA GLY A 327 -9.18 -20.38 0.37
C GLY A 327 -10.28 -20.49 1.43
N CYS A 328 -11.05 -19.40 1.66
CA CYS A 328 -12.07 -19.30 2.70
C CYS A 328 -13.38 -20.04 2.42
N LEU A 329 -13.51 -20.63 1.23
CA LEU A 329 -14.71 -21.36 0.83
C LEU A 329 -14.83 -22.72 1.53
N ASP A 330 -13.73 -23.29 2.05
CA ASP A 330 -13.71 -24.57 2.77
C ASP A 330 -13.26 -24.42 4.25
N SER A 331 -14.24 -24.13 5.12
CA SER A 331 -14.34 -24.55 6.54
C SER A 331 -13.27 -24.17 7.60
N ARG A 332 -12.24 -23.35 7.38
CA ARG A 332 -11.19 -23.14 8.42
C ARG A 332 -10.57 -21.73 8.58
N HIS A 333 -11.36 -20.69 8.86
CA HIS A 333 -10.85 -19.29 8.89
C HIS A 333 -11.32 -18.44 10.07
N LEU A 334 -10.42 -17.63 10.66
CA LEU A 334 -10.78 -16.65 11.69
C LEU A 334 -10.93 -15.26 11.05
N HIS A 335 -12.15 -14.72 11.00
CA HIS A 335 -12.44 -13.38 10.47
C HIS A 335 -12.59 -12.39 11.64
N LEU A 336 -11.72 -11.38 11.73
CA LEU A 336 -11.85 -10.29 12.71
C LEU A 336 -12.29 -9.03 11.96
N CYS A 337 -13.55 -8.62 12.12
CA CYS A 337 -14.12 -7.48 11.41
C CYS A 337 -14.53 -6.36 12.39
N GLN A 338 -14.29 -5.10 12.02
CA GLN A 338 -14.77 -3.93 12.76
C GLN A 338 -16.15 -3.50 12.25
N ASP A 339 -17.17 -3.49 13.12
CA ASP A 339 -18.53 -2.99 12.82
C ASP A 339 -18.79 -1.61 13.44
N PRO A 340 -19.43 -0.67 12.73
CA PRO A 340 -20.11 0.48 13.30
C PRO A 340 -21.52 0.07 13.74
N TRP A 341 -21.66 -0.36 14.98
CA TRP A 341 -22.91 -0.53 15.73
C TRP A 341 -24.14 -1.08 14.98
N ASN A 342 -24.47 -2.34 15.27
CA ASN A 342 -25.81 -2.64 15.79
C ASN A 342 -25.73 -3.81 16.79
N VAL A 343 -26.32 -3.59 17.96
CA VAL A 343 -26.53 -4.62 18.99
C VAL A 343 -27.51 -5.63 18.40
N HIS A 344 -27.05 -6.81 17.99
CA HIS A 344 -27.74 -8.10 18.10
C HIS A 344 -26.78 -9.21 17.63
N GLU A 345 -26.86 -10.37 18.30
CA GLU A 345 -26.08 -11.59 18.06
C GLU A 345 -24.63 -11.64 18.59
N CYS A 346 -24.49 -11.42 19.90
CA CYS A 346 -23.83 -12.47 20.68
C CYS A 346 -24.87 -13.58 20.92
N GLN A 347 -25.02 -14.53 19.99
CA GLN A 347 -25.79 -15.76 20.23
C GLN A 347 -25.11 -16.98 19.59
N GLY A 348 -24.75 -17.94 20.45
CA GLY A 348 -24.49 -19.35 20.14
C GLY A 348 -23.04 -19.70 19.78
N VAL A 349 -22.36 -20.68 20.36
CA VAL A 349 -22.79 -21.82 21.19
C VAL A 349 -21.62 -22.28 22.06
N ALA A 350 -21.91 -22.45 23.37
CA ALA A 350 -21.26 -23.24 24.43
C ALA A 350 -19.73 -23.36 24.50
#